data_AF-A0A3D9MYW0-F1
#
_entry.id   AF-A0A3D9MYW0-F1
#
_cell.length_a   1.000
_cell.length_b   1.000
_cell.length_c   1.000
_cell.angle_alpha   90.00
_cell.angle_beta   90.00
_cell.angle_gamma   90.00
#
_symmetry.space_group_name_H-M   'P 1'
#
loop_
_entity.id
_entity.type
_entity.pdbx_description
1 polymer ?
#
loop_
_entity_poly.entity_id
_entity_poly.type
_entity_poly.pdbx_seq_one_letter_code
_entity_poly.pdbx_strand_id
1 'polypeptide(L)'
;MITVLELAEAYQFDFNHILINTQKTMKNLKVTTAILAIALIGFTAMSCKDGKKEVSNDEMHSEMNHDNSDGHHDGEEKEMAMSDDQNGSSENILKDYFNLKNALVADDESKGKELGAILVKSLGNLDVSKYTDDQKSELNDIIVDATEHAEHISESPMEHQREHFKILSKDVTDMVAITGTENTLYEQFCPMYDKGSAWLSMSKDVKNPYYGSKMLTCGKVQKEIN
;
A
#
# COMPACT_ATOMS: atom_id res chain seq x y z
N MET A 1 -21.76 -7.26 27.99
CA MET A 1 -22.78 -6.21 27.93
C MET A 1 -22.09 -5.01 27.30
N ILE A 2 -22.23 -4.83 25.99
CA ILE A 2 -21.72 -3.63 25.31
C ILE A 2 -22.50 -2.46 25.89
N THR A 3 -21.80 -1.46 26.39
CA THR A 3 -22.45 -0.35 27.07
C THR A 3 -23.17 0.52 26.04
N VAL A 4 -24.28 1.16 26.43
CA VAL A 4 -25.02 2.08 25.55
C VAL A 4 -24.12 3.22 25.02
N LEU A 5 -23.01 3.49 25.70
CA LEU A 5 -21.99 4.45 25.29
C LEU A 5 -21.16 3.96 24.09
N GLU A 6 -20.67 2.72 24.11
CA GLU A 6 -19.90 2.12 23.00
C GLU A 6 -20.74 2.02 21.72
N LEU A 7 -22.03 1.73 21.86
CA LEU A 7 -22.94 1.75 20.71
C LEU A 7 -23.11 3.18 20.17
N ALA A 8 -23.26 4.17 21.04
CA ALA A 8 -23.41 5.56 20.60
C ALA A 8 -22.14 6.08 19.88
N GLU A 9 -20.95 5.70 20.35
CA GLU A 9 -19.68 6.05 19.70
C GLU A 9 -19.52 5.37 18.34
N ALA A 10 -19.84 4.07 18.23
CA ALA A 10 -19.85 3.36 16.96
C ALA A 10 -20.85 3.95 15.95
N TYR A 11 -22.05 4.29 16.40
CA TYR A 11 -23.07 4.93 15.55
C TYR A 11 -22.66 6.35 15.10
N GLN A 12 -21.98 7.11 15.96
CA GLN A 12 -21.52 8.45 15.62
C GLN A 12 -20.34 8.39 14.63
N PHE A 13 -19.47 7.39 14.79
CA PHE A 13 -18.39 7.10 13.85
C PHE A 13 -18.95 6.71 12.48
N ASP A 14 -19.89 5.77 12.41
CA ASP A 14 -20.57 5.36 11.17
C ASP A 14 -21.29 6.52 10.48
N PHE A 15 -21.99 7.38 11.25
CA PHE A 15 -22.73 8.50 10.67
C PHE A 15 -21.80 9.57 10.09
N ASN A 16 -20.70 9.88 10.79
CA ASN A 16 -19.68 10.78 10.27
C ASN A 16 -18.99 10.19 9.03
N HIS A 17 -18.74 8.87 9.02
CA HIS A 17 -18.18 8.16 7.88
C HIS A 17 -19.07 8.26 6.63
N ILE A 18 -20.38 8.03 6.79
CA ILE A 18 -21.36 8.17 5.71
C ILE A 18 -21.43 9.62 5.20
N LEU A 19 -21.40 10.61 6.11
CA LEU A 19 -21.45 12.02 5.74
C LEU A 19 -20.20 12.47 4.98
N ILE A 20 -19.01 12.03 5.38
CA ILE A 20 -17.75 12.34 4.69
C ILE A 20 -17.74 11.73 3.29
N ASN A 21 -18.11 10.44 3.17
CA ASN A 21 -18.16 9.74 1.88
C ASN A 21 -19.19 10.34 0.91
N THR A 22 -20.34 10.78 1.40
CA THR A 22 -21.33 11.49 0.57
C THR A 22 -20.85 12.86 0.11
N GLN A 23 -20.10 13.60 0.94
CA GLN A 23 -19.47 14.85 0.52
C GLN A 23 -18.33 14.65 -0.51
N LYS A 24 -17.50 13.61 -0.35
CA LYS A 24 -16.43 13.20 -1.29
C LYS A 24 -17.01 12.88 -2.68
N THR A 25 -18.13 12.13 -2.72
CA THR A 25 -18.87 11.82 -3.96
C THR A 25 -19.36 13.09 -4.65
N MET A 26 -19.85 14.08 -3.89
CA MET A 26 -20.30 15.37 -4.46
C MET A 26 -19.16 16.28 -4.93
N LYS A 27 -17.99 16.24 -4.29
CA LYS A 27 -16.79 16.99 -4.73
C LYS A 27 -16.23 16.40 -6.03
N ASN A 28 -16.16 15.07 -6.13
CA ASN A 28 -15.66 14.38 -7.33
C ASN A 28 -16.63 14.50 -8.53
N LEU A 29 -17.94 14.55 -8.29
CA LEU A 29 -18.95 14.75 -9.34
C LEU A 29 -18.90 16.14 -9.99
N LYS A 30 -18.39 17.15 -9.29
CA LYS A 30 -18.22 18.52 -9.85
C LYS A 30 -17.03 18.66 -10.81
N VAL A 31 -16.12 17.69 -10.84
CA VAL A 31 -14.87 17.78 -11.61
C VAL A 31 -15.01 17.18 -13.02
N THR A 32 -16.03 16.37 -13.31
CA THR A 32 -16.16 15.65 -14.60
C THR A 32 -17.04 16.33 -15.66
N THR A 33 -17.49 17.57 -15.47
CA THR A 33 -18.27 18.30 -16.50
C THR A 33 -17.48 19.46 -17.11
N ALA A 34 -16.46 19.15 -17.91
CA ALA A 34 -15.97 20.02 -18.98
C ALA A 34 -15.06 19.23 -19.93
N ILE A 35 -15.61 18.78 -21.06
CA ILE A 35 -15.03 18.81 -22.42
C ILE A 35 -16.05 18.10 -23.32
N LEU A 36 -16.89 18.90 -23.97
CA LEU A 36 -17.74 18.49 -25.09
C LEU A 36 -17.19 19.15 -26.36
N ALA A 37 -16.77 18.29 -27.29
CA ALA A 37 -16.75 18.39 -28.76
C ALA A 37 -16.14 19.62 -29.47
N ILE A 38 -15.09 19.39 -30.27
CA ILE A 38 -14.92 20.05 -31.59
C ILE A 38 -14.59 18.98 -32.65
N ALA A 39 -15.16 19.22 -33.83
CA ALA A 39 -15.53 18.35 -34.91
C ALA A 39 -14.41 17.76 -35.79
N LEU A 40 -14.83 16.69 -36.49
CA LEU A 40 -14.26 16.04 -37.67
C LEU A 40 -13.78 17.00 -38.77
N ILE A 41 -12.56 16.79 -39.26
CA ILE A 41 -12.17 17.00 -40.67
C ILE A 41 -11.36 15.77 -41.10
N GLY A 42 -11.75 15.15 -42.22
CA GLY A 42 -11.29 13.84 -42.65
C GLY A 42 -10.08 13.80 -43.59
N PHE A 43 -9.63 12.54 -43.79
CA PHE A 43 -8.93 11.91 -44.91
C PHE A 43 -7.76 12.61 -45.64
N THR A 44 -6.59 11.95 -45.69
CA THR A 44 -6.10 11.27 -46.92
C THR A 44 -4.92 10.31 -46.66
N ALA A 45 -5.10 9.08 -47.17
CA ALA A 45 -4.19 8.13 -47.82
C ALA A 45 -2.67 7.97 -47.50
N MET A 46 -2.31 6.68 -47.38
CA MET A 46 -1.10 5.98 -47.86
C MET A 46 0.24 6.14 -47.12
N SER A 47 0.75 5.04 -46.55
CA SER A 47 1.75 4.21 -47.25
C SER A 47 2.10 2.95 -46.43
N CYS A 48 1.77 1.77 -46.97
CA CYS A 48 2.35 0.51 -46.54
C CYS A 48 3.78 0.40 -47.09
N LYS A 49 4.74 0.04 -46.26
CA LYS A 49 5.99 -0.55 -46.75
C LYS A 49 6.12 -1.97 -46.22
N ASP A 50 5.91 -2.89 -47.16
CA ASP A 50 6.23 -4.30 -47.09
C ASP A 50 7.71 -4.53 -46.74
N GLY A 51 7.92 -5.57 -45.94
CA GLY A 51 9.23 -6.10 -45.58
C GLY A 51 9.08 -7.54 -45.08
N LYS A 52 8.55 -8.43 -45.93
CA LYS A 52 8.61 -9.88 -45.72
C LYS A 52 10.07 -10.33 -45.60
N LYS A 53 10.36 -11.12 -44.55
CA LYS A 53 11.05 -12.41 -44.69
C LYS A 53 10.70 -13.32 -43.53
N GLU A 54 10.29 -14.53 -43.90
CA GLU A 54 9.91 -15.63 -43.04
C GLU A 54 11.10 -16.55 -42.70
N VAL A 55 10.98 -17.15 -41.50
CA VAL A 55 11.30 -18.54 -41.11
C VAL A 55 12.77 -19.02 -41.13
N SER A 56 13.26 -19.42 -39.95
CA SER A 56 13.65 -20.82 -39.65
C SER A 56 13.95 -21.02 -38.16
N ASN A 57 13.52 -22.18 -37.66
CA ASN A 57 13.92 -22.79 -36.39
C ASN A 57 15.45 -22.80 -36.23
N ASP A 58 15.92 -22.67 -35.00
CA ASP A 58 16.82 -23.67 -34.43
C ASP A 58 16.66 -23.71 -32.91
N GLU A 59 16.21 -24.86 -32.42
CA GLU A 59 16.53 -25.36 -31.10
C GLU A 59 18.05 -25.45 -30.98
N MET A 60 18.63 -24.92 -29.92
CA MET A 60 19.92 -25.42 -29.44
C MET A 60 19.86 -25.62 -27.94
N HIS A 61 19.84 -26.89 -27.58
CA HIS A 61 20.12 -27.41 -26.25
C HIS A 61 21.43 -26.85 -25.71
N SER A 62 21.44 -26.48 -24.43
CA SER A 62 22.63 -26.59 -23.59
C SER A 62 22.19 -27.00 -22.20
N GLU A 63 22.18 -28.32 -22.04
CA GLU A 63 22.33 -29.04 -20.80
C GLU A 63 23.77 -28.80 -20.30
N MET A 64 23.92 -28.29 -19.07
CA MET A 64 25.08 -28.59 -18.21
C MET A 64 24.66 -28.58 -16.75
N ASN A 65 25.25 -29.54 -16.05
CA ASN A 65 24.92 -30.09 -14.75
C ASN A 65 25.20 -29.17 -13.56
N HIS A 66 24.47 -29.50 -12.49
CA HIS A 66 24.80 -29.47 -11.06
C HIS A 66 26.08 -28.73 -10.63
N ASP A 67 25.90 -27.79 -9.71
CA ASP A 67 26.68 -27.83 -8.48
C ASP A 67 25.82 -27.42 -7.28
N ASN A 68 25.81 -28.29 -6.28
CA ASN A 68 25.18 -28.04 -4.99
C ASN A 68 26.10 -27.09 -4.21
N SER A 69 25.56 -25.95 -3.79
CA SER A 69 26.16 -25.17 -2.71
C SER A 69 25.04 -24.77 -1.77
N ASP A 70 24.88 -25.58 -0.73
CA ASP A 70 24.12 -25.28 0.48
C ASP A 70 24.72 -24.06 1.15
N GLY A 71 24.23 -22.88 0.78
CA GLY A 71 24.47 -21.63 1.48
C GLY A 71 23.24 -21.28 2.30
N HIS A 72 23.14 -21.84 3.51
CA HIS A 72 22.28 -21.27 4.55
C HIS A 72 22.78 -19.84 4.80
N HIS A 73 22.02 -18.87 4.30
CA HIS A 73 22.07 -17.50 4.82
C HIS A 73 20.76 -17.32 5.59
N ASP A 74 20.82 -17.73 6.85
CA ASP A 74 19.91 -17.27 7.88
C ASP A 74 20.12 -15.76 7.99
N GLY A 75 19.36 -15.02 7.18
CA GLY A 75 19.26 -13.58 7.30
C GLY A 75 18.52 -13.29 8.58
N GLU A 76 19.28 -13.14 9.67
CA GLU A 76 18.81 -12.56 10.92
C GLU A 76 17.98 -11.31 10.59
N GLU A 77 16.69 -11.38 10.91
CA GLU A 77 15.78 -10.25 10.85
C GLU A 77 16.34 -9.19 11.79
N LYS A 78 17.03 -8.22 11.22
CA LYS A 78 17.43 -7.03 11.95
C LYS A 78 16.12 -6.32 12.32
N GLU A 79 15.69 -6.48 13.58
CA GLU A 79 14.66 -5.64 14.18
C GLU A 79 14.99 -4.19 13.82
N MET A 80 14.13 -3.59 13.00
CA MET A 80 14.25 -2.19 12.64
C MET A 80 13.82 -1.42 13.88
N ALA A 81 14.80 -1.07 14.72
CA ALA A 81 14.57 -0.41 15.99
C ALA A 81 14.07 1.02 15.74
N MET A 82 12.75 1.14 15.62
CA MET A 82 12.00 2.39 15.74
C MET A 82 11.89 2.76 17.23
N SER A 83 12.15 4.02 17.55
CA SER A 83 12.02 4.56 18.91
C SER A 83 10.60 4.34 19.45
N ASP A 84 10.47 3.71 20.62
CA ASP A 84 9.19 3.64 21.35
C ASP A 84 8.94 4.98 22.03
N ASP A 85 8.31 5.93 21.33
CA ASP A 85 7.70 7.09 21.97
C ASP A 85 6.19 6.83 22.10
N GLN A 86 5.69 6.72 23.33
CA GLN A 86 4.30 6.35 23.66
C GLN A 86 3.28 7.47 23.37
N ASN A 87 3.69 8.50 22.62
CA ASN A 87 2.81 9.56 22.16
C ASN A 87 2.18 9.13 20.83
N GLY A 88 0.92 9.48 20.57
CA GLY A 88 0.16 9.15 19.36
C GLY A 88 0.75 9.76 18.08
N SER A 89 1.96 9.35 17.71
CA SER A 89 2.77 9.92 16.65
C SER A 89 2.65 9.08 15.37
N SER A 90 2.97 9.71 14.25
CA SER A 90 3.08 9.01 12.95
C SER A 90 4.13 7.90 12.97
N GLU A 91 5.16 8.00 13.82
CA GLU A 91 6.20 6.97 13.93
C GLU A 91 5.68 5.66 14.54
N ASN A 92 4.73 5.73 15.48
CA ASN A 92 4.09 4.51 16.00
C ASN A 92 3.26 3.81 14.93
N ILE A 93 2.53 4.58 14.11
CA ILE A 93 1.77 4.04 12.98
C ILE A 93 2.72 3.41 11.96
N LEU A 94 3.85 4.06 11.66
CA LEU A 94 4.86 3.53 10.76
C LEU A 94 5.48 2.23 11.28
N LYS A 95 5.81 2.17 12.58
CA LYS A 95 6.29 0.94 13.23
C LYS A 95 5.29 -0.21 13.05
N ASP A 96 4.02 0.02 13.35
CA ASP A 96 2.97 -1.00 13.23
C ASP A 96 2.70 -1.39 11.76
N TYR A 97 2.72 -0.42 10.84
CA TYR A 97 2.65 -0.67 9.40
C TYR A 97 3.81 -1.55 8.92
N PHE A 98 5.04 -1.29 9.35
CA PHE A 98 6.20 -2.09 8.95
C PHE A 98 6.18 -3.50 9.53
N ASN A 99 5.71 -3.65 10.77
CA ASN A 99 5.48 -4.96 11.36
C ASN A 99 4.46 -5.75 10.55
N LEU A 100 3.32 -5.14 10.20
CA LEU A 100 2.30 -5.77 9.37
C LEU A 100 2.87 -6.15 7.99
N LYS A 101 3.57 -5.23 7.33
CA LYS A 101 4.25 -5.46 6.05
C LYS A 101 5.20 -6.66 6.14
N ASN A 102 5.98 -6.78 7.21
CA ASN A 102 6.92 -7.89 7.42
C ASN A 102 6.18 -9.22 7.60
N ALA A 103 5.07 -9.26 8.32
CA ALA A 103 4.25 -10.47 8.45
C ALA A 103 3.71 -10.94 7.08
N LEU A 104 3.27 -10.01 6.23
CA LEU A 104 2.79 -10.32 4.87
C LEU A 104 3.92 -10.81 3.94
N VAL A 105 5.14 -10.28 4.11
CA VAL A 105 6.35 -10.76 3.44
C VAL A 105 6.65 -12.21 3.86
N ALA A 106 6.45 -12.54 5.14
CA ALA A 106 6.70 -13.86 5.70
C ALA A 106 5.56 -14.89 5.45
N ASP A 107 4.51 -14.50 4.71
CA ASP A 107 3.29 -15.31 4.52
C ASP A 107 2.59 -15.70 5.85
N ASP A 108 2.77 -14.92 6.92
CA ASP A 108 2.15 -15.19 8.22
C ASP A 108 0.77 -14.54 8.34
N GLU A 109 -0.27 -15.27 7.91
CA GLU A 109 -1.65 -14.80 7.93
C GLU A 109 -2.14 -14.46 9.35
N SER A 110 -1.78 -15.29 10.34
CA SER A 110 -2.25 -15.10 11.71
C SER A 110 -1.64 -13.87 12.33
N LYS A 111 -0.34 -13.65 12.10
CA LYS A 111 0.35 -12.46 12.57
C LYS A 111 -0.09 -11.21 11.80
N GLY A 112 -0.39 -11.35 10.50
CA GLY A 112 -1.04 -10.30 9.72
C GLY A 112 -2.37 -9.84 10.34
N LYS A 113 -3.20 -10.77 10.81
CA LYS A 113 -4.46 -10.43 11.49
C LYS A 113 -4.23 -9.65 12.78
N GLU A 114 -3.33 -10.16 13.63
CA GLU A 114 -2.98 -9.53 14.91
C GLU A 114 -2.45 -8.10 14.70
N LEU A 115 -1.52 -7.93 13.76
CA LEU A 115 -0.87 -6.65 13.48
C LEU A 115 -1.80 -5.67 12.78
N GLY A 116 -2.74 -6.15 11.95
CA GLY A 116 -3.83 -5.32 11.43
C GLY A 116 -4.65 -4.69 12.55
N ALA A 117 -5.06 -5.47 13.55
CA ALA A 117 -5.81 -4.97 14.70
C ALA A 117 -4.99 -4.04 15.61
N ILE A 118 -3.66 -4.20 15.67
CA ILE A 118 -2.77 -3.26 16.37
C ILE A 118 -2.69 -1.94 15.59
N LEU A 119 -2.51 -2.00 14.27
CA LEU A 119 -2.42 -0.82 13.42
C LEU A 119 -3.70 0.04 13.49
N VAL A 120 -4.88 -0.57 13.52
CA VAL A 120 -6.17 0.11 13.77
C VAL A 120 -6.11 1.01 15.00
N LYS A 121 -5.56 0.50 16.11
CA LYS A 121 -5.45 1.28 17.36
C LYS A 121 -4.47 2.43 17.23
N SER A 122 -3.34 2.21 16.56
CA SER A 122 -2.34 3.26 16.36
C SER A 122 -2.87 4.39 15.48
N LEU A 123 -3.59 4.06 14.40
CA LEU A 123 -4.24 5.00 13.49
C LEU A 123 -5.25 5.87 14.23
N GLY A 124 -6.12 5.26 15.05
CA GLY A 124 -7.11 5.98 15.85
C GLY A 124 -6.51 6.91 16.92
N ASN A 125 -5.22 6.76 17.23
CA ASN A 125 -4.52 7.56 18.25
C ASN A 125 -3.65 8.68 17.66
N LEU A 126 -3.65 8.91 16.34
CA LEU A 126 -2.82 9.97 15.76
C LEU A 126 -3.19 11.35 16.33
N ASP A 127 -2.24 12.02 16.97
CA ASP A 127 -2.39 13.40 17.40
C ASP A 127 -2.28 14.34 16.19
N VAL A 128 -3.45 14.81 15.74
CA VAL A 128 -3.55 15.76 14.65
C VAL A 128 -3.52 17.23 15.10
N SER A 129 -3.41 17.52 16.41
CA SER A 129 -3.59 18.86 16.97
C SER A 129 -2.62 19.90 16.40
N LYS A 130 -1.39 19.48 16.09
CA LYS A 130 -0.29 20.30 15.57
C LYS A 130 -0.41 20.70 14.09
N TYR A 131 -1.32 20.09 13.33
CA TYR A 131 -1.48 20.37 11.90
C TYR A 131 -2.49 21.50 11.63
N THR A 132 -2.40 22.09 10.43
CA THR A 132 -3.38 23.10 9.99
C THR A 132 -4.77 22.48 9.81
N ASP A 133 -5.82 23.29 9.73
CA ASP A 133 -7.19 22.78 9.57
C ASP A 133 -7.38 21.99 8.27
N ASP A 134 -6.74 22.42 7.17
CA ASP A 134 -6.76 21.69 5.90
C ASP A 134 -6.05 20.33 6.03
N GLN A 135 -4.86 20.32 6.65
CA GLN A 135 -4.12 19.08 6.90
C GLN A 135 -4.86 18.13 7.84
N LYS A 136 -5.54 18.65 8.86
CA LYS A 136 -6.40 17.86 9.77
C LYS A 136 -7.53 17.17 9.02
N SER A 137 -8.21 17.89 8.12
CA SER A 137 -9.28 17.30 7.31
C SER A 137 -8.74 16.18 6.42
N GLU A 138 -7.60 16.42 5.76
CA GLU A 138 -6.99 15.42 4.88
C GLU A 138 -6.49 14.20 5.66
N LEU A 139 -5.82 14.42 6.80
CA LEU A 139 -5.40 13.35 7.71
C LEU A 139 -6.58 12.54 8.23
N ASN A 140 -7.69 13.18 8.62
CA ASN A 140 -8.86 12.46 9.08
C ASN A 140 -9.44 11.55 7.98
N ASP A 141 -9.53 12.04 6.74
CA ASP A 141 -10.00 11.23 5.61
C ASP A 141 -9.05 10.04 5.36
N ILE A 142 -7.73 10.27 5.40
CA ILE A 142 -6.71 9.22 5.24
C ILE A 142 -6.79 8.18 6.36
N ILE A 143 -6.89 8.62 7.62
CA ILE A 143 -6.91 7.72 8.79
C ILE A 143 -8.16 6.85 8.76
N VAL A 144 -9.30 7.39 8.37
CA VAL A 144 -10.55 6.64 8.21
C VAL A 144 -10.39 5.54 7.18
N ASP A 145 -9.94 5.87 5.96
CA ASP A 145 -9.74 4.90 4.88
C ASP A 145 -8.68 3.84 5.29
N ALA A 146 -7.57 4.27 5.90
CA ALA A 146 -6.52 3.37 6.39
C ALA A 146 -7.02 2.43 7.50
N THR A 147 -7.87 2.94 8.40
CA THR A 147 -8.42 2.15 9.52
C THR A 147 -9.34 1.06 9.00
N GLU A 148 -10.25 1.37 8.06
CA GLU A 148 -11.13 0.39 7.42
C GLU A 148 -10.32 -0.76 6.79
N HIS A 149 -9.24 -0.43 6.07
CA HIS A 149 -8.39 -1.44 5.48
C HIS A 149 -7.57 -2.26 6.48
N ALA A 150 -7.08 -1.65 7.55
CA ALA A 150 -6.41 -2.36 8.64
C ALA A 150 -7.37 -3.30 9.40
N GLU A 151 -8.62 -2.89 9.60
CA GLU A 151 -9.69 -3.74 10.16
C GLU A 151 -9.95 -4.94 9.26
N HIS A 152 -10.14 -4.73 7.96
CA HIS A 152 -10.36 -5.85 7.04
C HIS A 152 -9.17 -6.82 6.97
N ILE A 153 -7.93 -6.34 7.05
CA ILE A 153 -6.74 -7.21 7.18
C ILE A 153 -6.84 -8.08 8.44
N SER A 154 -7.33 -7.52 9.54
CA SER A 154 -7.45 -8.22 10.82
C SER A 154 -8.43 -9.41 10.80
N GLU A 155 -9.34 -9.44 9.83
CA GLU A 155 -10.42 -10.43 9.74
C GLU A 155 -10.29 -11.36 8.52
N SER A 156 -9.34 -11.06 7.62
CA SER A 156 -9.29 -11.66 6.29
C SER A 156 -8.26 -12.78 6.12
N PRO A 157 -8.46 -13.72 5.18
CA PRO A 157 -7.41 -14.63 4.74
C PRO A 157 -6.32 -13.90 3.93
N MET A 158 -5.15 -14.52 3.78
CA MET A 158 -3.91 -13.92 3.22
C MET A 158 -4.10 -13.14 1.91
N GLU A 159 -4.83 -13.70 0.94
CA GLU A 159 -5.01 -13.02 -0.36
C GLU A 159 -5.79 -11.70 -0.20
N HIS A 160 -6.85 -11.68 0.62
CA HIS A 160 -7.60 -10.47 0.94
C HIS A 160 -6.80 -9.51 1.84
N GLN A 161 -5.97 -10.01 2.74
CA GLN A 161 -5.05 -9.15 3.50
C GLN A 161 -4.15 -8.34 2.56
N ARG A 162 -3.65 -8.95 1.49
CA ARG A 162 -2.79 -8.28 0.51
C ARG A 162 -3.53 -7.26 -0.34
N GLU A 163 -4.78 -7.56 -0.71
CA GLU A 163 -5.67 -6.63 -1.41
C GLU A 163 -5.91 -5.37 -0.57
N HIS A 164 -6.23 -5.53 0.71
CA HIS A 164 -6.41 -4.40 1.62
C HIS A 164 -5.08 -3.70 1.94
N PHE A 165 -3.99 -4.44 2.08
CA PHE A 165 -2.66 -3.88 2.33
C PHE A 165 -2.18 -2.97 1.18
N LYS A 166 -2.61 -3.23 -0.05
CA LYS A 166 -2.35 -2.34 -1.19
C LYS A 166 -2.93 -0.95 -0.95
N ILE A 167 -4.19 -0.86 -0.54
CA ILE A 167 -4.85 0.43 -0.35
C ILE A 167 -4.30 1.11 0.90
N LEU A 168 -4.17 0.36 2.00
CA LEU A 168 -3.51 0.83 3.23
C LEU A 168 -2.11 1.40 2.98
N SER A 169 -1.30 0.76 2.11
CA SER A 169 0.04 1.27 1.76
C SER A 169 0.00 2.62 1.08
N LYS A 170 -1.03 2.87 0.27
CA LYS A 170 -1.26 4.18 -0.35
C LYS A 170 -1.65 5.20 0.72
N ASP A 171 -2.59 4.87 1.61
CA ASP A 171 -3.07 5.78 2.66
C ASP A 171 -1.95 6.15 3.63
N VAL A 172 -1.12 5.19 4.05
CA VAL A 172 0.06 5.45 4.90
C VAL A 172 1.10 6.29 4.16
N THR A 173 1.27 6.11 2.85
CA THR A 173 2.16 6.98 2.06
C THR A 173 1.65 8.42 1.99
N ASP A 174 0.35 8.59 1.81
CA ASP A 174 -0.30 9.92 1.79
C ASP A 174 -0.23 10.56 3.21
N MET A 175 -0.38 9.78 4.28
CA MET A 175 -0.15 10.23 5.66
C MET A 175 1.28 10.73 5.88
N VAL A 176 2.30 9.98 5.43
CA VAL A 176 3.71 10.38 5.54
C VAL A 176 3.99 11.68 4.80
N ALA A 177 3.34 11.92 3.66
CA ALA A 177 3.50 13.17 2.92
C ALA A 177 3.06 14.41 3.71
N ILE A 178 2.16 14.26 4.69
CA ILE A 178 1.68 15.34 5.57
C ILE A 178 2.45 15.37 6.90
N THR A 179 2.61 14.21 7.52
CA THR A 179 3.18 14.07 8.87
C THR A 179 4.71 14.16 8.89
N GLY A 180 5.35 13.90 7.75
CA GLY A 180 6.78 13.65 7.67
C GLY A 180 7.16 12.32 8.31
N THR A 181 8.47 12.08 8.41
CA THR A 181 9.01 10.93 9.11
C THR A 181 10.39 11.28 9.68
N GLU A 182 10.76 10.61 10.77
CA GLU A 182 12.09 10.70 11.39
C GLU A 182 13.09 9.73 10.76
N ASN A 183 12.62 8.83 9.90
CA ASN A 183 13.39 7.74 9.32
C ASN A 183 13.48 7.89 7.80
N THR A 184 14.62 7.51 7.22
CA THR A 184 14.71 7.36 5.76
C THR A 184 13.81 6.19 5.33
N LEU A 185 12.82 6.49 4.49
CA LEU A 185 11.92 5.50 3.91
C LEU A 185 12.16 5.36 2.41
N TYR A 186 11.82 4.19 1.89
CA TYR A 186 11.87 3.84 0.48
C TYR A 186 10.49 3.45 0.01
N GLU A 187 9.96 4.14 -0.99
CA GLU A 187 8.81 3.62 -1.73
C GLU A 187 9.32 2.58 -2.71
N GLN A 188 8.89 1.35 -2.53
CA GLN A 188 9.17 0.24 -3.42
C GLN A 188 7.93 -0.07 -4.25
N PHE A 189 8.12 -0.64 -5.44
CA PHE A 189 7.03 -0.90 -6.38
C PHE A 189 7.24 -2.18 -7.15
N CYS A 190 6.20 -3.02 -7.22
CA CYS A 190 6.16 -4.22 -8.05
C CYS A 190 5.13 -3.99 -9.18
N PRO A 191 5.54 -4.03 -10.47
CA PRO A 191 4.65 -3.80 -11.59
C PRO A 191 3.62 -4.93 -11.81
N MET A 192 3.83 -6.09 -11.19
CA MET A 192 3.03 -7.29 -11.45
C MET A 192 1.79 -7.40 -10.57
N TYR A 193 1.81 -6.84 -9.35
CA TYR A 193 0.66 -6.95 -8.44
C TYR A 193 -0.41 -5.92 -8.79
N ASP A 194 -1.58 -6.41 -9.22
CA ASP A 194 -2.76 -5.62 -9.61
C ASP A 194 -2.43 -4.35 -10.41
N LYS A 195 -1.78 -4.56 -11.58
CA LYS A 195 -1.35 -3.51 -12.53
C LYS A 195 -0.32 -2.50 -11.97
N GLY A 196 0.34 -2.85 -10.87
CA GLY A 196 1.35 -2.04 -10.23
C GLY A 196 0.91 -1.59 -8.85
N SER A 197 1.71 -1.93 -7.83
CA SER A 197 1.43 -1.57 -6.44
C SER A 197 2.71 -1.17 -5.72
N ALA A 198 2.59 -0.13 -4.88
CA ALA A 198 3.68 0.47 -4.13
C ALA A 198 3.50 0.30 -2.62
N TRP A 199 4.61 0.17 -1.89
CA TRP A 199 4.65 0.09 -0.44
C TRP A 199 5.87 0.84 0.11
N LEU A 200 5.82 1.17 1.40
CA LEU A 200 6.97 1.77 2.09
C LEU A 200 7.87 0.69 2.70
N SER A 201 9.17 0.96 2.77
CA SER A 201 10.18 0.11 3.41
C SER A 201 11.26 0.96 4.05
N MET A 202 11.83 0.52 5.18
CA MET A 202 13.04 1.16 5.74
C MET A 202 14.34 0.60 5.15
N SER A 203 14.26 -0.39 4.25
CA SER A 203 15.41 -0.98 3.56
C SER A 203 15.32 -0.78 2.05
N LYS A 204 16.47 -0.65 1.40
CA LYS A 204 16.60 -0.68 -0.07
C LYS A 204 16.40 -2.09 -0.63
N ASP A 205 16.58 -3.13 0.20
CA ASP A 205 16.38 -4.50 -0.21
C ASP A 205 14.88 -4.76 -0.42
N VAL A 206 14.54 -5.23 -1.63
CA VAL A 206 13.15 -5.46 -2.02
C VAL A 206 12.65 -6.77 -1.41
N LYS A 207 11.62 -6.65 -0.57
CA LYS A 207 10.87 -7.77 0.01
C LYS A 207 9.39 -7.50 -0.21
N ASN A 208 8.77 -8.25 -1.11
CA ASN A 208 7.44 -7.97 -1.64
C ASN A 208 6.33 -8.51 -0.72
N PRO A 209 5.53 -7.65 -0.06
CA PRO A 209 4.44 -8.08 0.83
C PRO A 209 3.24 -8.68 0.09
N TYR A 210 3.07 -8.37 -1.19
CA TYR A 210 1.93 -8.81 -2.00
C TYR A 210 2.09 -10.22 -2.55
N TYR A 211 3.30 -10.75 -2.61
CA TYR A 211 3.56 -12.11 -3.07
C TYR A 211 4.27 -12.99 -2.05
N GLY A 212 4.82 -12.41 -0.98
CA GLY A 212 5.56 -13.16 0.04
C GLY A 212 6.63 -14.03 -0.58
N SER A 213 6.72 -15.28 -0.13
CA SER A 213 7.67 -16.27 -0.64
C SER A 213 7.53 -16.55 -2.14
N LYS A 214 6.35 -16.38 -2.74
CA LYS A 214 6.10 -16.71 -4.17
C LYS A 214 6.93 -15.84 -5.12
N MET A 215 7.08 -14.55 -4.83
CA MET A 215 7.85 -13.60 -5.65
C MET A 215 8.48 -12.50 -4.78
N LEU A 216 9.27 -12.93 -3.79
CA LEU A 216 9.82 -12.09 -2.74
C LEU A 216 10.61 -10.88 -3.26
N THR A 217 11.30 -11.03 -4.39
CA THR A 217 12.15 -9.99 -4.97
C THR A 217 11.48 -9.20 -6.09
N CYS A 218 10.17 -9.39 -6.35
CA CYS A 218 9.48 -8.54 -7.33
C CYS A 218 9.41 -7.11 -6.81
N GLY A 219 10.16 -6.22 -7.45
CA GLY A 219 9.98 -4.79 -7.31
C GLY A 219 11.27 -4.01 -7.48
N LYS A 220 11.17 -2.70 -7.27
CA LYS A 220 12.29 -1.77 -7.30
C LYS A 220 12.00 -0.58 -6.38
N VAL A 221 13.04 0.03 -5.85
CA VAL A 221 12.93 1.35 -5.19
C VAL A 221 12.57 2.40 -6.25
N GLN A 222 11.52 3.18 -5.99
CA GLN A 222 11.08 4.29 -6.84
C GLN A 222 11.54 5.64 -6.30
N LYS A 223 11.40 5.86 -4.99
CA LYS A 223 11.80 7.10 -4.33
C LYS A 223 12.36 6.84 -2.94
N GLU A 224 13.26 7.72 -2.52
CA GLU A 224 13.71 7.84 -1.13
C GLU A 224 12.96 9.03 -0.51
N ILE A 225 12.48 8.87 0.72
CA ILE A 225 11.73 9.84 1.50
C ILE A 225 12.57 10.12 2.76
N ASN A 226 12.83 11.40 3.04
CA ASN A 226 13.61 11.88 4.18
C ASN A 226 12.89 13.05 4.85
#